data_AF-K1T1Y4-F1
#
_entry.id   AF-K1T1Y4-F1
#
_cell.length_a   1.000
_cell.length_b   1.000
_cell.length_c   1.000
_cell.angle_alpha   90.00
_cell.angle_beta   90.00
_cell.angle_gamma   90.00
#
_symmetry.space_group_name_H-M   'P 1'
#
loop_
_entity.id
_entity.type
_entity.pdbx_description
1 polymer ?
#
loop_
_entity_poly.entity_id
_entity_poly.type
_entity_poly.pdbx_seq_one_letter_code
_entity_poly.pdbx_strand_id
1 'polypeptide(L)'
;FKGTKTNALSIRPNTDFDETQFRCAVTGENGDVIYSVSVKVTQKVKARIILDLRTGGLPDDTITIKFDEYTPDGVYNGSYTHETVNSNAKPLYVYYETVPGKYVITVSKPQCVTRVYEANVVKKDVNLVVKITVPYDVNMDGVINVVDATLVQKYIVGLEEFDDYTFKIADTNGDGTISVIDATNIQKKIVNLL
;
A
#
# COMPACT_ATOMS: atom_id res chain seq x y z
N PHE A 1 -28.19 -46.72 -28.47
CA PHE A 1 -29.04 -45.92 -27.57
C PHE A 1 -28.59 -44.47 -27.62
N LYS A 2 -29.40 -43.57 -28.20
CA LYS A 2 -29.15 -42.11 -28.14
C LYS A 2 -30.00 -41.54 -27.01
N GLY A 3 -29.44 -41.51 -25.82
CA GLY A 3 -30.02 -40.82 -24.68
C GLY A 3 -28.88 -40.34 -23.80
N THR A 4 -28.82 -39.03 -23.57
CA THR A 4 -27.85 -38.45 -22.65
C THR A 4 -28.39 -38.62 -21.23
N LYS A 5 -27.69 -39.39 -20.39
CA LYS A 5 -27.94 -39.41 -18.94
C LYS A 5 -26.88 -38.54 -18.28
N THR A 6 -27.30 -37.47 -17.60
CA THR A 6 -26.41 -36.58 -16.85
C THR A 6 -26.47 -36.96 -15.38
N ASN A 7 -25.32 -37.28 -14.78
CA ASN A 7 -25.18 -37.39 -13.33
C ASN A 7 -24.32 -36.23 -12.84
N ALA A 8 -24.79 -35.50 -11.84
CA ALA A 8 -24.03 -34.41 -11.23
C ALA A 8 -23.15 -34.95 -10.09
N LEU A 9 -21.86 -34.65 -10.13
CA LEU A 9 -20.92 -34.88 -9.03
C LEU A 9 -20.51 -33.52 -8.46
N SER A 10 -20.82 -33.26 -7.20
CA SER A 10 -20.40 -32.05 -6.49
C SER A 10 -19.24 -32.38 -5.55
N ILE A 11 -18.08 -31.81 -5.81
CA ILE A 11 -16.90 -31.94 -4.95
C ILE A 11 -16.67 -30.59 -4.26
N ARG A 12 -16.58 -30.59 -2.94
CA ARG A 12 -16.18 -29.40 -2.16
C ARG A 12 -14.68 -29.53 -1.86
N PRO A 13 -13.81 -28.72 -2.47
CA PRO A 13 -12.41 -28.66 -2.04
C PRO A 13 -12.33 -28.23 -0.56
N ASN A 14 -11.23 -28.57 0.10
CA ASN A 14 -10.93 -28.10 1.46
C ASN A 14 -10.92 -26.56 1.49
N THR A 15 -11.03 -25.91 2.65
CA THR A 15 -11.07 -24.44 2.73
C THR A 15 -9.70 -23.77 2.61
N ASP A 16 -8.61 -24.53 2.52
CA ASP A 16 -7.25 -24.01 2.33
C ASP A 16 -6.58 -24.72 1.15
N PHE A 17 -6.66 -24.12 -0.03
CA PHE A 17 -5.99 -24.58 -1.25
C PHE A 17 -5.70 -23.38 -2.14
N ASP A 18 -4.59 -23.40 -2.86
CA ASP A 18 -4.29 -22.34 -3.85
C ASP A 18 -4.97 -22.65 -5.18
N GLU A 19 -4.65 -23.82 -5.74
CA GLU A 19 -5.27 -24.39 -6.93
C GLU A 19 -5.56 -25.87 -6.67
N THR A 20 -6.72 -26.35 -7.12
CA THR A 20 -7.04 -27.78 -7.18
C THR A 20 -7.49 -28.14 -8.58
N GLN A 21 -7.00 -29.26 -9.08
CA GLN A 21 -7.39 -29.80 -10.38
C GLN A 21 -8.26 -31.04 -10.19
N PHE A 22 -9.41 -31.05 -10.85
CA PHE A 22 -10.33 -32.17 -10.84
C PHE A 22 -10.30 -32.88 -12.18
N ARG A 23 -10.15 -34.21 -12.16
CA ARG A 23 -10.30 -35.09 -13.31
C ARG A 23 -11.07 -36.32 -12.88
N CYS A 24 -12.06 -36.71 -13.66
CA CYS A 24 -12.79 -37.96 -13.46
C CYS A 24 -12.24 -39.05 -14.39
N ALA A 25 -12.22 -40.29 -13.92
CA ALA A 25 -11.91 -41.47 -14.71
C ALA A 25 -13.10 -42.44 -14.66
N VAL A 26 -13.50 -43.00 -15.80
CA VAL A 26 -14.51 -44.06 -15.88
C VAL A 26 -13.82 -45.30 -16.43
N THR A 27 -13.86 -46.39 -15.66
CA THR A 27 -13.25 -47.67 -16.03
C THR A 27 -14.35 -48.67 -16.41
N GLY A 28 -14.26 -49.25 -17.61
CA GLY A 28 -15.16 -50.32 -18.05
C GLY A 28 -14.81 -51.65 -17.37
N GLU A 29 -15.76 -52.59 -17.37
CA GLU A 29 -15.53 -53.95 -16.85
C GLU A 29 -14.39 -54.69 -17.58
N ASN A 30 -14.09 -54.29 -18.81
CA ASN A 30 -12.97 -54.78 -19.60
C ASN A 30 -11.62 -54.14 -19.24
N GLY A 31 -11.60 -53.18 -18.30
CA GLY A 31 -10.40 -52.47 -17.86
C GLY A 31 -10.07 -51.19 -18.64
N ASP A 32 -10.82 -50.86 -19.69
CA ASP A 32 -10.59 -49.62 -20.45
C ASP A 32 -10.97 -48.38 -19.63
N VAL A 33 -10.14 -47.34 -19.67
CA VAL A 33 -10.35 -46.10 -18.91
C VAL A 33 -10.54 -44.92 -19.84
N ILE A 34 -11.61 -44.15 -19.62
CA ILE A 34 -11.81 -42.81 -20.22
C ILE A 34 -11.64 -41.74 -19.15
N TYR A 35 -10.98 -40.63 -19.51
CA TYR A 35 -10.78 -39.49 -18.62
C TYR A 35 -11.61 -38.29 -19.06
N SER A 36 -12.13 -37.55 -18.09
CA SER A 36 -12.66 -36.21 -18.38
C SER A 36 -11.53 -35.23 -18.70
N VAL A 37 -11.90 -34.11 -19.31
CA VAL A 37 -11.05 -32.91 -19.26
C VAL A 37 -10.80 -32.51 -17.80
N SER A 38 -9.60 -32.01 -17.54
CA SER A 38 -9.25 -31.45 -16.23
C SER A 38 -9.94 -30.10 -16.03
N VAL A 39 -10.55 -29.90 -14.87
CA VAL A 39 -11.11 -28.60 -14.46
C VAL A 39 -10.24 -28.03 -13.35
N LYS A 40 -9.80 -26.77 -13.51
CA LYS A 40 -9.04 -26.04 -12.49
C LYS A 40 -10.00 -25.23 -11.62
N VAL A 41 -9.79 -25.27 -10.31
CA VAL A 41 -10.47 -24.40 -9.33
C VAL A 41 -9.40 -23.71 -8.51
N THR A 42 -9.48 -22.39 -8.44
CA THR A 42 -8.57 -21.55 -7.64
C THR A 42 -9.36 -20.95 -6.48
N GLN A 43 -8.78 -20.89 -5.29
CA GLN A 43 -9.46 -20.25 -4.16
C GLN A 43 -9.51 -18.73 -4.36
N LYS A 44 -10.70 -18.14 -4.21
CA LYS A 44 -10.85 -16.69 -4.14
C LYS A 44 -10.52 -16.23 -2.71
N VAL A 45 -9.25 -15.90 -2.46
CA VAL A 45 -8.83 -15.34 -1.19
C VAL A 45 -9.10 -13.83 -1.21
N LYS A 46 -9.83 -13.34 -0.20
CA LYS A 46 -9.99 -11.90 0.04
C LYS A 46 -9.07 -11.50 1.18
N ALA A 47 -8.35 -10.41 1.00
CA ALA A 47 -7.53 -9.75 2.01
C ALA A 47 -7.86 -8.26 2.02
N ARG A 48 -7.38 -7.52 3.03
CA ARG A 48 -7.55 -6.07 3.10
C ARG A 48 -6.21 -5.37 3.25
N ILE A 49 -6.11 -4.20 2.62
CA ILE A 49 -5.10 -3.20 2.99
C ILE A 49 -5.77 -2.22 3.94
N ILE A 50 -5.17 -2.03 5.11
CA ILE A 50 -5.65 -1.18 6.18
C ILE A 50 -4.61 -0.08 6.39
N LEU A 51 -4.99 1.17 6.13
CA LEU A 51 -4.13 2.34 6.28
C LEU A 51 -4.52 3.09 7.55
N ASP A 52 -3.58 3.21 8.50
CA ASP A 52 -3.64 4.16 9.62
C ASP A 52 -3.01 5.48 9.16
N LEU A 53 -3.84 6.42 8.70
CA LEU A 53 -3.39 7.70 8.16
C LEU A 53 -3.08 8.68 9.29
N ARG A 54 -1.83 9.15 9.33
CA ARG A 54 -1.31 10.19 10.22
C ARG A 54 -0.81 11.32 9.35
N THR A 55 -1.59 12.39 9.28
CA THR A 55 -1.37 13.46 8.29
C THR A 55 -1.07 14.78 8.98
N GLY A 56 -0.03 15.46 8.52
CA GLY A 56 0.23 16.87 8.82
C GLY A 56 -0.54 17.79 7.87
N GLY A 57 -0.18 19.07 7.86
CA GLY A 57 -0.86 20.08 7.04
C GLY A 57 -2.25 20.47 7.57
N LEU A 58 -3.06 21.10 6.71
CA LEU A 58 -4.37 21.61 7.14
C LEU A 58 -5.37 20.46 7.36
N PRO A 59 -6.22 20.51 8.40
CA PRO A 59 -7.19 19.45 8.69
C PRO A 59 -8.20 19.20 7.55
N ASP A 60 -8.64 20.27 6.89
CA ASP A 60 -9.75 20.20 5.92
C ASP A 60 -9.28 19.86 4.48
N ASP A 61 -7.98 19.70 4.28
CA ASP A 61 -7.41 19.34 2.98
C ASP A 61 -7.73 17.88 2.63
N THR A 62 -8.19 17.67 1.39
CA THR A 62 -8.45 16.34 0.84
C THR A 62 -7.19 15.51 0.74
N ILE A 63 -7.24 14.29 1.27
CA ILE A 63 -6.25 13.24 1.11
C ILE A 63 -6.69 12.35 -0.03
N THR A 64 -5.86 12.21 -1.05
CA THR A 64 -6.06 11.30 -2.17
C THR A 64 -5.15 10.09 -2.02
N ILE A 65 -5.71 8.90 -2.13
CA ILE A 65 -5.00 7.62 -2.00
C ILE A 65 -5.24 6.84 -3.28
N LYS A 66 -4.17 6.58 -4.03
CA LYS A 66 -4.19 5.79 -5.25
C LYS A 66 -3.54 4.45 -4.99
N PHE A 67 -4.27 3.37 -5.25
CA PHE A 67 -3.81 2.00 -5.22
C PHE A 67 -3.56 1.56 -6.66
N ASP A 68 -2.31 1.38 -7.05
CA ASP A 68 -1.91 0.75 -8.31
C ASP A 68 -1.66 -0.74 -8.04
N GLU A 69 -2.42 -1.62 -8.69
CA GLU A 69 -2.34 -3.08 -8.54
C GLU A 69 -1.43 -3.68 -9.59
N TYR A 70 -0.67 -4.68 -9.18
CA TYR A 70 0.21 -5.48 -10.02
C TYR A 70 0.01 -6.96 -9.69
N THR A 71 0.14 -7.79 -10.72
CA THR A 71 0.27 -9.24 -10.54
C THR A 71 1.53 -9.58 -9.71
N PRO A 72 1.63 -10.78 -9.12
CA PRO A 72 2.80 -11.18 -8.34
C PRO A 72 4.14 -11.11 -9.11
N ASP A 73 4.11 -11.25 -10.43
CA ASP A 73 5.25 -11.10 -11.34
C ASP A 73 5.51 -9.65 -11.79
N GLY A 74 4.75 -8.68 -11.27
CA GLY A 74 4.98 -7.24 -11.46
C GLY A 74 4.29 -6.62 -12.67
N VAL A 75 3.33 -7.30 -13.29
CA VAL A 75 2.56 -6.74 -14.42
C VAL A 75 1.42 -5.88 -13.89
N TYR A 76 1.30 -4.65 -14.37
CA TYR A 76 0.25 -3.72 -13.96
C TYR A 76 -1.15 -4.28 -14.30
N ASN A 77 -2.05 -4.26 -13.31
CA ASN A 77 -3.39 -4.85 -13.37
C ASN A 77 -4.53 -3.84 -13.16
N GLY A 78 -4.21 -2.57 -12.93
CA GLY A 78 -5.20 -1.50 -12.81
C GLY A 78 -4.96 -0.59 -11.61
N SER A 79 -5.88 0.35 -11.40
CA SER A 79 -5.78 1.28 -10.28
C SER A 79 -7.13 1.66 -9.70
N TYR A 80 -7.15 1.96 -8.40
CA TYR A 80 -8.30 2.51 -7.70
C TYR A 80 -7.88 3.75 -6.90
N THR A 81 -8.73 4.80 -6.92
CA THR A 81 -8.49 6.03 -6.16
C THR A 81 -9.58 6.22 -5.11
N HIS A 82 -9.17 6.57 -3.91
CA HIS A 82 -10.02 6.92 -2.79
C HIS A 82 -9.68 8.33 -2.30
N GLU A 83 -10.69 9.10 -1.92
CA GLU A 83 -10.53 10.44 -1.34
C GLU A 83 -11.19 10.51 0.03
N THR A 84 -10.54 11.18 0.96
CA THR A 84 -11.01 11.38 2.33
C THR A 84 -10.46 12.69 2.91
N VAL A 85 -10.90 13.08 4.11
CA VAL A 85 -10.43 14.27 4.83
C VAL A 85 -10.09 13.88 6.26
N ASN A 86 -9.08 14.51 6.87
CA ASN A 86 -8.64 14.20 8.24
C ASN A 86 -8.72 15.43 9.14
N SER A 87 -9.72 15.47 10.04
CA SER A 87 -9.89 16.55 11.00
C SER A 87 -8.85 16.59 12.14
N ASN A 88 -7.73 15.87 12.03
CA ASN A 88 -6.62 15.77 12.99
C ASN A 88 -7.00 15.36 14.43
N ALA A 89 -8.27 14.99 14.68
CA ALA A 89 -8.79 14.72 16.02
C ALA A 89 -8.78 13.24 16.42
N LYS A 90 -8.63 12.31 15.46
CA LYS A 90 -8.67 10.85 15.65
C LYS A 90 -7.81 10.13 14.60
N PRO A 91 -7.29 8.92 14.88
CA PRO A 91 -6.68 8.10 13.84
C PRO A 91 -7.69 7.82 12.72
N LEU A 92 -7.30 8.09 11.49
CA LEU A 92 -8.13 7.92 10.31
C LEU A 92 -7.77 6.61 9.62
N TYR A 93 -8.69 5.65 9.63
CA TYR A 93 -8.50 4.34 9.00
C TYR A 93 -9.16 4.29 7.62
N VAL A 94 -8.41 3.87 6.60
CA VAL A 94 -8.94 3.55 5.26
C VAL A 94 -8.76 2.06 5.00
N TYR A 95 -9.82 1.42 4.50
CA TYR A 95 -9.86 -0.01 4.20
C TYR A 95 -10.06 -0.22 2.70
N TYR A 96 -9.24 -1.07 2.11
CA TYR A 96 -9.39 -1.50 0.72
C TYR A 96 -9.47 -3.03 0.66
N GLU A 97 -10.64 -3.56 0.29
CA GLU A 97 -10.80 -5.00 0.03
C GLU A 97 -10.09 -5.38 -1.26
N THR A 98 -9.25 -6.40 -1.19
CA THR A 98 -8.36 -6.78 -2.27
C THR A 98 -8.10 -8.29 -2.35
N VAL A 99 -7.36 -8.71 -3.36
CA VAL A 99 -6.89 -10.09 -3.55
C VAL A 99 -5.37 -10.18 -3.36
N PRO A 100 -4.76 -11.37 -3.33
CA PRO A 100 -3.31 -11.48 -3.35
C PRO A 100 -2.70 -10.78 -4.58
N GLY A 101 -1.65 -9.99 -4.38
CA GLY A 101 -1.01 -9.17 -5.41
C GLY A 101 0.01 -8.20 -4.84
N LYS A 102 0.72 -7.48 -5.72
CA LYS A 102 1.59 -6.37 -5.33
C LYS A 102 0.82 -5.07 -5.54
N TYR A 103 0.89 -4.15 -4.57
CA TYR A 103 0.22 -2.86 -4.62
C TYR A 103 1.24 -1.74 -4.41
N VAL A 104 1.17 -0.71 -5.23
CA VAL A 104 1.86 0.57 -5.03
C VAL A 104 0.81 1.58 -4.59
N ILE A 105 0.99 2.14 -3.39
CA ILE A 105 0.01 2.99 -2.73
C ILE A 105 0.60 4.39 -2.68
N THR A 106 0.04 5.29 -3.48
CA THR A 106 0.43 6.71 -3.50
C THR A 106 -0.55 7.50 -2.66
N VAL A 107 -0.04 8.23 -1.66
CA VAL A 107 -0.83 9.10 -0.79
C VAL A 107 -0.39 10.54 -1.03
N SER A 108 -1.34 11.40 -1.39
CA SER A 108 -1.12 12.83 -1.58
C SER A 108 -2.12 13.64 -0.76
N LYS A 109 -1.67 14.80 -0.30
CA LYS A 109 -2.47 15.80 0.40
C LYS A 109 -1.89 17.18 0.04
N PRO A 110 -2.70 18.22 -0.20
CA PRO A 110 -2.21 19.58 -0.37
C PRO A 110 -1.20 19.99 0.72
N GLN A 111 -0.22 20.82 0.34
CA GLN A 111 0.90 21.27 1.17
C GLN A 111 1.87 20.17 1.64
N CYS A 112 1.52 18.89 1.51
CA CYS A 112 2.34 17.78 1.97
C CYS A 112 3.20 17.19 0.85
N VAL A 113 4.33 16.60 1.24
CA VAL A 113 5.15 15.80 0.32
C VAL A 113 4.44 14.48 0.06
N THR A 114 4.14 14.17 -1.20
CA THR A 114 3.53 12.89 -1.62
C THR A 114 4.38 11.71 -1.16
N ARG A 115 3.72 10.67 -0.65
CA ARG A 115 4.39 9.46 -0.17
C ARG A 115 3.91 8.22 -0.92
N VAL A 116 4.83 7.28 -1.15
CA VAL A 116 4.57 6.04 -1.87
C VAL A 116 4.94 4.86 -0.97
N TYR A 117 4.09 3.84 -0.93
CA TYR A 117 4.31 2.59 -0.21
C TYR A 117 4.17 1.41 -1.15
N GLU A 118 4.93 0.35 -0.92
CA GLU A 118 4.71 -0.94 -1.56
C GLU A 118 4.11 -1.92 -0.55
N ALA A 119 3.07 -2.64 -0.96
CA ALA A 119 2.43 -3.68 -0.17
C ALA A 119 2.31 -4.97 -0.97
N ASN A 120 2.88 -6.06 -0.45
CA ASN A 120 2.68 -7.40 -1.00
C ASN A 120 1.57 -8.09 -0.20
N VAL A 121 0.40 -8.21 -0.81
CA VAL A 121 -0.76 -8.84 -0.20
C VAL A 121 -0.77 -10.31 -0.61
N VAL A 122 -0.89 -11.19 0.39
CA VAL A 122 -1.05 -12.63 0.20
C VAL A 122 -2.43 -13.03 0.71
N LYS A 123 -2.56 -14.08 1.52
CA LYS A 123 -3.82 -14.51 2.13
C LYS A 123 -4.22 -13.79 3.43
N LYS A 124 -3.55 -12.67 3.77
CA LYS A 124 -3.77 -11.97 5.04
C LYS A 124 -3.84 -10.46 4.86
N ASP A 125 -4.52 -9.81 5.79
CA ASP A 125 -4.60 -8.35 5.84
C ASP A 125 -3.22 -7.72 6.05
N VAL A 126 -2.99 -6.59 5.38
CA VAL A 126 -1.79 -5.76 5.50
C VAL A 126 -2.17 -4.49 6.23
N ASN A 127 -1.47 -4.19 7.32
CA ASN A 127 -1.65 -2.97 8.10
C ASN A 127 -0.47 -2.04 7.84
N LEU A 128 -0.74 -0.81 7.40
CA LEU A 128 0.28 0.21 7.13
C LEU A 128 0.01 1.45 7.96
N VAL A 129 1.02 1.90 8.68
CA VAL A 129 1.00 3.24 9.28
C VAL A 129 1.52 4.21 8.23
N VAL A 130 0.64 5.08 7.76
CA VAL A 130 0.95 6.06 6.73
C VAL A 130 1.20 7.41 7.38
N LYS A 131 2.44 7.88 7.37
CA LYS A 131 2.78 9.24 7.80
C LYS A 131 3.01 10.12 6.59
N ILE A 132 2.26 11.21 6.45
CA ILE A 132 2.46 12.20 5.38
C ILE A 132 2.43 13.60 6.00
N THR A 133 3.39 14.46 5.69
CA THR A 133 3.45 15.80 6.28
C THR A 133 3.99 16.85 5.31
N VAL A 134 3.93 18.10 5.74
CA VAL A 134 4.45 19.29 5.04
C VAL A 134 5.97 19.30 5.05
N PRO A 135 6.63 20.01 4.11
CA PRO A 135 8.05 20.33 4.23
C PRO A 135 8.36 20.97 5.60
N TYR A 136 9.62 20.95 6.01
CA TYR A 136 10.10 21.50 7.30
C TYR A 136 9.72 20.70 8.57
N ASP A 137 8.68 19.85 8.57
CA ASP A 137 8.29 18.96 9.67
C ASP A 137 9.06 17.63 9.59
N VAL A 138 10.36 17.70 9.83
CA VAL A 138 11.34 16.62 9.59
C VAL A 138 11.13 15.45 10.54
N ASN A 139 10.74 15.71 11.80
CA ASN A 139 10.44 14.64 12.75
C ASN A 139 9.03 14.03 12.57
N MET A 140 8.21 14.63 11.70
CA MET A 140 6.83 14.23 11.38
C MET A 140 5.92 14.19 12.60
N ASP A 141 6.10 15.12 13.54
CA ASP A 141 5.25 15.28 14.73
C ASP A 141 4.07 16.24 14.49
N GLY A 142 4.03 16.89 13.33
CA GLY A 142 3.00 17.83 12.92
C GLY A 142 3.27 19.28 13.32
N VAL A 143 4.41 19.57 13.95
CA VAL A 143 4.77 20.90 14.46
C VAL A 143 6.18 21.28 14.00
N ILE A 144 6.26 22.22 13.07
CA ILE A 144 7.54 22.78 12.63
C ILE A 144 8.18 23.59 13.76
N ASN A 145 9.27 23.08 14.33
CA ASN A 145 9.97 23.71 15.45
C ASN A 145 11.49 23.43 15.42
N VAL A 146 12.21 23.84 16.48
CA VAL A 146 13.68 23.74 16.54
C VAL A 146 14.20 22.30 16.51
N VAL A 147 13.36 21.33 16.89
CA VAL A 147 13.68 19.90 16.81
C VAL A 147 13.91 19.49 15.36
N ASP A 148 13.12 19.98 14.41
CA ASP A 148 13.28 19.67 12.98
C ASP A 148 14.62 20.20 12.44
N ALA A 149 14.94 21.45 12.75
CA ALA A 149 16.22 22.05 12.37
C ALA A 149 17.41 21.31 12.99
N THR A 150 17.24 20.80 14.21
CA THR A 150 18.27 20.02 14.90
C THR A 150 18.47 18.64 14.25
N LEU A 151 17.40 17.98 13.77
CA LEU A 151 17.52 16.73 13.03
C LEU A 151 18.29 16.91 11.73
N VAL A 152 18.02 17.98 10.99
CA VAL A 152 18.78 18.31 9.78
C VAL A 152 20.27 18.52 10.11
N GLN A 153 20.58 19.24 11.19
CA GLN A 153 21.97 19.42 11.63
C GLN A 153 22.65 18.10 11.99
N LYS A 154 21.94 17.19 12.68
CA LYS A 154 22.45 15.84 13.00
C LYS A 154 22.75 15.02 11.76
N TYR A 155 21.85 15.06 10.76
CA TYR A 155 22.07 14.39 9.48
C TYR A 155 23.35 14.91 8.79
N ILE A 156 23.54 16.24 8.75
CA ILE A 156 24.72 16.86 8.12
C ILE A 156 26.04 16.38 8.73
N VAL A 157 26.06 16.11 10.04
CA VAL A 157 27.27 15.62 10.74
C VAL A 157 27.32 14.08 10.86
N GLY A 158 26.40 13.35 10.22
CA GLY A 158 26.37 11.89 10.21
C GLY A 158 25.93 11.25 11.54
N LEU A 159 25.15 11.98 12.36
CA LEU A 159 24.56 11.46 13.60
C LEU A 159 23.15 10.90 13.41
N GLU A 160 22.53 11.14 12.26
CA GLU A 160 21.19 10.67 11.89
C GLU A 160 21.20 10.30 10.40
N GLU A 161 20.42 9.31 10.01
CA GLU A 161 20.24 8.88 8.62
C GLU A 161 18.81 9.18 8.18
N PHE A 162 18.65 9.70 6.96
CA PHE A 162 17.33 10.00 6.40
C PHE A 162 16.95 8.99 5.33
N ASP A 163 15.69 8.54 5.36
CA ASP A 163 15.09 7.85 4.22
C ASP A 163 14.73 8.86 3.12
N ASP A 164 14.42 8.36 1.93
CA ASP A 164 14.06 9.18 0.75
C ASP A 164 12.90 10.15 1.03
N TYR A 165 12.01 9.82 1.96
CA TYR A 165 10.86 10.66 2.29
C TYR A 165 11.26 11.80 3.22
N THR A 166 12.00 11.49 4.28
CA THR A 166 12.54 12.46 5.25
C THR A 166 13.50 13.42 4.55
N PHE A 167 14.30 12.91 3.61
CA PHE A 167 15.14 13.74 2.74
C PHE A 167 14.32 14.81 2.01
N LYS A 168 13.22 14.43 1.35
CA LYS A 168 12.37 15.38 0.61
C LYS A 168 11.69 16.44 1.49
N ILE A 169 11.41 16.12 2.75
CA ILE A 169 10.85 17.07 3.72
C ILE A 169 11.93 18.03 4.23
N ALA A 170 13.14 17.53 4.40
CA ALA A 170 14.30 18.25 4.89
C ALA A 170 14.97 19.13 3.83
N ASP A 171 14.90 18.78 2.55
CA ASP A 171 15.41 19.57 1.42
C ASP A 171 14.48 20.77 1.16
N THR A 172 14.71 21.84 1.89
CA THR A 172 13.79 22.98 1.97
C THR A 172 13.85 23.91 0.78
N ASN A 173 14.97 23.92 0.06
CA ASN A 173 15.19 24.74 -1.13
C ASN A 173 15.07 23.91 -2.43
N GLY A 174 14.98 22.58 -2.34
CA GLY A 174 14.79 21.68 -3.46
C GLY A 174 16.04 21.55 -4.34
N ASP A 175 17.23 21.79 -3.79
CA ASP A 175 18.49 21.70 -4.54
C ASP A 175 19.07 20.28 -4.63
N GLY A 176 18.43 19.32 -3.95
CA GLY A 176 18.84 17.93 -3.92
C GLY A 176 19.99 17.64 -2.96
N THR A 177 20.35 18.57 -2.07
CA THR A 177 21.41 18.40 -1.07
C THR A 177 20.97 18.93 0.30
N ILE A 178 20.92 18.04 1.31
CA ILE A 178 20.70 18.49 2.69
C ILE A 178 21.95 19.19 3.22
N SER A 179 21.81 20.48 3.54
CA SER A 179 22.90 21.33 3.99
C SER A 179 22.48 22.25 5.14
N VAL A 180 23.42 23.04 5.66
CA VAL A 180 23.14 24.05 6.70
C VAL A 180 22.12 25.11 6.25
N ILE A 181 21.93 25.27 4.94
CA ILE A 181 20.91 26.15 4.37
C ILE A 181 19.51 25.65 4.76
N ASP A 182 19.28 24.34 4.74
CA ASP A 182 17.99 23.75 5.07
C ASP A 182 17.64 23.91 6.53
N ALA A 183 18.59 23.61 7.42
CA ALA A 183 18.43 23.86 8.84
C ALA A 183 18.13 25.35 9.13
N THR A 184 18.72 26.26 8.36
CA THR A 184 18.47 27.71 8.48
C THR A 184 17.10 28.09 7.94
N ASN A 185 16.63 27.49 6.85
CA ASN A 185 15.31 27.75 6.30
C ASN A 185 14.20 27.26 7.24
N ILE A 186 14.37 26.10 7.90
CA ILE A 186 13.47 25.66 8.97
C ILE A 186 13.42 26.71 10.10
N GLN A 187 14.58 27.20 10.56
CA GLN A 187 14.62 28.25 11.58
C GLN A 187 13.91 29.54 11.15
N LYS A 188 14.12 29.99 9.90
CA LYS A 188 13.39 31.13 9.33
C LYS A 188 11.89 30.89 9.27
N LYS A 189 11.46 29.67 8.93
CA LYS A 189 10.04 29.29 8.90
C LYS A 189 9.40 29.42 10.28
N ILE A 190 10.08 28.97 11.33
CA ILE A 190 9.61 29.07 12.73
C ILE A 190 9.36 30.52 13.13
N VAL A 191 10.22 31.45 12.69
CA VAL A 191 10.11 32.89 13.01
C VAL A 191 9.36 33.70 11.95
N ASN A 192 8.67 33.05 11.00
CA ASN A 192 7.89 33.68 9.93
C ASN A 192 8.69 34.65 9.04
N LEU A 193 9.93 34.29 8.70
CA LEU A 193 10.78 35.01 7.74
C LEU A 193 10.71 34.45 6.32
N LEU A 194 9.79 33.51 6.06
CA LEU A 194 9.50 32.84 4.79
C LEU A 194 8.00 32.64 4.59
#